data_AF-A0A956WAM8-F1
#
_entry.id   AF-A0A956WAM8-F1
#
_cell.length_a   1.000
_cell.length_b   1.000
_cell.length_c   1.000
_cell.angle_alpha   90.00
_cell.angle_beta   90.00
_cell.angle_gamma   90.00
#
_symmetry.space_group_name_H-M   'P 1'
#
loop_
_entity.id
_entity.type
_entity.pdbx_description
1 polymer ?
#
loop_
_entity_poly.entity_id
_entity_poly.type
_entity_poly.pdbx_seq_one_letter_code
_entity_poly.pdbx_strand_id
1 'polypeptide(L)' 'MASLARAETRERFAGRAAVVATMHGKERSLALPLGVALGVSLRATSDLDTDVLGTFSGEVPRPGSPAEIVVRKARLGLE' A
#
# COMPACT_ATOMS: atom_id res chain seq x y z
N MET A 1 -18.84 -11.20 16.16
CA MET A 1 -17.78 -10.16 16.31
C MET A 1 -16.97 -9.97 15.03
N ALA A 2 -16.18 -10.94 14.55
CA ALA A 2 -15.30 -10.76 13.37
C ALA A 2 -16.02 -10.51 12.02
N SER A 3 -17.31 -10.88 11.90
CA SER A 3 -18.12 -10.60 10.71
C SER A 3 -18.57 -9.13 10.66
N LEU A 4 -19.07 -8.59 11.78
CA LEU A 4 -19.44 -7.16 11.89
C LEU A 4 -18.25 -6.24 11.64
N ALA A 5 -17.09 -6.52 12.26
CA ALA A 5 -15.90 -5.69 12.06
C ALA A 5 -15.43 -5.65 10.60
N ARG A 6 -15.59 -6.75 9.85
CA ARG A 6 -15.30 -6.81 8.41
C ARG A 6 -16.32 -6.01 7.59
N ALA A 7 -17.60 -6.10 7.93
CA ALA A 7 -18.66 -5.33 7.27
C ALA A 7 -18.45 -3.82 7.46
N GLU A 8 -18.19 -3.39 8.70
CA GLU A 8 -17.90 -1.99 9.05
C GLU A 8 -16.65 -1.46 8.34
N THR A 9 -15.59 -2.29 8.28
CA THR A 9 -14.37 -1.95 7.54
C THR A 9 -14.66 -1.78 6.05
N ARG A 10 -15.44 -2.68 5.44
CA ARG A 10 -15.79 -2.59 4.02
C ARG A 10 -16.67 -1.38 3.74
N GLU A 11 -17.64 -1.06 4.59
CA GLU A 11 -18.47 0.15 4.47
C GLU A 11 -17.61 1.43 4.45
N ARG A 12 -16.57 1.48 5.28
CA ARG A 12 -15.65 2.63 5.32
C ARG A 12 -14.85 2.84 4.04
N PHE A 13 -14.48 1.77 3.32
CA PHE A 13 -13.54 1.84 2.21
C PHE A 13 -14.14 1.57 0.82
N ALA A 14 -15.33 0.96 0.76
CA ALA A 14 -15.94 0.58 -0.51
C ALA A 14 -16.10 1.79 -1.45
N GLY A 15 -15.80 1.57 -2.73
CA GLY A 15 -15.89 2.58 -3.78
C GLY A 15 -14.72 3.58 -3.81
N ARG A 16 -13.75 3.48 -2.90
CA ARG A 16 -12.59 4.37 -2.88
C ARG A 16 -11.46 3.87 -3.78
N ALA A 17 -10.63 4.80 -4.23
CA ALA A 17 -9.33 4.50 -4.82
C ALA A 17 -8.25 4.55 -3.74
N ALA A 18 -7.34 3.59 -3.75
CA ALA A 18 -6.15 3.58 -2.90
C ALA A 18 -4.90 3.49 -3.78
N VAL A 19 -3.87 4.25 -3.41
CA VAL A 19 -2.57 4.19 -4.07
C VAL A 19 -1.69 3.17 -3.35
N VAL A 20 -0.98 2.35 -4.12
CA VAL A 20 0.08 1.48 -3.63
C VAL A 20 1.41 2.11 -4.03
N ALA A 21 2.15 2.62 -3.04
CA ALA A 21 3.50 3.14 -3.24
C ALA A 21 4.46 1.99 -3.57
N THR A 22 4.70 1.75 -4.87
CA THR A 22 5.49 0.62 -5.34
C THR A 22 6.16 0.91 -6.68
N MET A 23 7.38 0.42 -6.85
CA MET A 23 8.13 0.52 -8.10
C MET A 23 7.90 -0.65 -9.07
N HIS A 24 7.42 -1.80 -8.59
CA HIS A 24 7.40 -3.06 -9.36
C HIS A 24 6.01 -3.70 -9.49
N GLY A 25 4.95 -2.92 -9.66
CA GLY A 25 3.65 -3.48 -10.03
C GLY A 25 2.94 -4.31 -8.95
N LYS A 26 3.35 -4.18 -7.68
CA LYS A 26 2.83 -4.97 -6.55
C LYS A 26 1.33 -4.76 -6.32
N GLU A 27 0.76 -3.64 -6.79
CA GLU A 27 -0.68 -3.38 -6.76
C GLU A 27 -1.48 -4.48 -7.46
N ARG A 28 -0.93 -5.13 -8.50
CA ARG A 28 -1.64 -6.15 -9.28
C ARG A 28 -1.97 -7.37 -8.43
N SER A 29 -1.02 -7.83 -7.62
CA SER A 29 -1.21 -8.95 -6.71
C SER A 29 -2.13 -8.60 -5.54
N LEU A 30 -2.21 -7.31 -5.16
CA LEU A 30 -3.05 -6.82 -4.07
C LEU A 30 -4.48 -6.48 -4.53
N ALA A 31 -4.70 -6.25 -5.83
CA ALA A 31 -5.96 -5.73 -6.36
C ALA A 31 -7.15 -6.63 -6.04
N LEU A 32 -7.04 -7.93 -6.32
CA LEU A 32 -8.11 -8.89 -6.05
C LEU A 32 -8.43 -9.02 -4.55
N PRO A 33 -7.46 -9.35 -3.66
CA PRO A 33 -7.78 -9.54 -2.25
C PRO A 33 -8.31 -8.26 -1.59
N LEU A 34 -7.76 -7.08 -1.91
CA LEU A 34 -8.23 -5.82 -1.33
C LEU A 34 -9.56 -5.36 -1.95
N GLY A 35 -9.79 -5.59 -3.24
CA GLY A 35 -11.07 -5.31 -3.89
C GLY A 35 -12.20 -6.16 -3.30
N VAL A 36 -11.98 -7.45 -3.07
CA VAL A 36 -12.97 -8.34 -2.45
C VAL A 36 -13.22 -7.95 -1.00
N ALA A 37 -12.16 -7.77 -0.20
CA ALA A 37 -12.28 -7.53 1.24
C ALA A 37 -12.78 -6.12 1.58
N LEU A 38 -12.31 -5.10 0.87
CA LEU A 38 -12.52 -3.69 1.21
C LEU A 38 -13.37 -2.92 0.20
N GLY A 39 -13.59 -3.48 -1.00
CA GLY A 39 -14.32 -2.77 -2.07
C GLY A 39 -13.55 -1.61 -2.69
N VAL A 40 -12.21 -1.61 -2.58
CA VAL A 40 -11.33 -0.56 -3.11
C VAL A 40 -10.84 -0.88 -4.52
N SER A 41 -10.56 0.15 -5.30
CA SER A 41 -9.73 0.05 -6.51
C SER A 41 -8.30 0.46 -6.19
N LEU A 42 -7.31 -0.28 -6.70
CA LEU A 42 -5.90 0.05 -6.47
C LEU A 42 -5.30 0.75 -7.69
N ARG A 43 -4.42 1.71 -7.42
CA ARG A 43 -3.60 2.39 -8.42
C ARG A 43 -2.13 2.27 -8.01
N ALA A 44 -1.25 2.07 -8.98
CA ALA A 44 0.18 2.23 -8.76
C ALA A 44 0.53 3.73 -8.72
N THR A 45 1.54 4.09 -7.93
CA THR A 45 2.26 5.36 -8.14
C THR A 45 3.01 5.31 -9.45
N SER A 46 2.80 6.27 -10.35
CA SER A 46 3.70 6.51 -11.47
C SER A 46 4.98 7.17 -10.97
N ASP A 47 6.13 6.75 -11.49
CA ASP A 47 7.44 7.41 -11.31
C ASP A 47 7.96 7.51 -9.86
N LEU A 48 7.46 6.67 -8.95
CA LEU A 48 7.94 6.62 -7.57
C LEU A 48 9.06 5.60 -7.35
N ASP A 49 10.28 6.11 -7.17
CA ASP A 49 11.40 5.30 -6.69
C ASP A 49 11.33 5.13 -5.16
N THR A 50 10.76 4.00 -4.73
CA THR A 50 10.71 3.66 -3.29
C THR A 50 12.03 3.13 -2.73
N ASP A 51 13.04 2.89 -3.57
CA ASP A 51 14.33 2.33 -3.17
C ASP A 51 15.25 3.39 -2.56
N VAL A 52 14.96 4.69 -2.77
CA VAL A 52 15.56 5.80 -2.00
C VAL A 52 15.32 5.69 -0.49
N LEU A 53 14.30 4.92 -0.08
CA LEU A 53 13.99 4.61 1.32
C LEU A 53 14.52 3.23 1.76
N GLY A 54 15.35 2.59 0.94
CA GLY A 54 15.99 1.31 1.16
C GLY A 54 15.43 0.19 0.28
N THR A 55 16.34 -0.67 -0.19
CA THR A 55 16.03 -1.81 -1.07
C THR A 55 15.70 -3.07 -0.28
N PHE A 56 15.23 -4.10 -0.99
CA PHE A 56 15.07 -5.43 -0.44
C PHE A 56 16.42 -6.16 -0.29
N SER A 57 17.31 -5.99 -1.28
CA SER A 57 18.67 -6.55 -1.31
C SER A 57 19.59 -6.00 -0.21
N GLY A 58 19.30 -4.80 0.31
CA GLY A 58 20.13 -4.12 1.29
C GLY A 58 21.24 -3.25 0.68
N GLU A 59 21.31 -3.16 -0.65
CA GLU A 59 22.22 -2.27 -1.38
C GLU A 59 22.00 -0.80 -1.00
N VAL A 60 20.74 -0.39 -0.83
CA VAL A 60 20.39 0.91 -0.23
C VAL A 60 19.92 0.68 1.21
N PRO A 61 20.61 1.24 2.22
CA PRO A 61 20.22 1.09 3.62
C PRO A 61 18.94 1.88 3.93
N ARG A 62 18.16 1.37 4.88
CA ARG A 62 16.94 2.03 5.37
C ARG A 62 17.30 3.14 6.38
N PRO A 63 16.84 4.39 6.18
CA PRO A 63 17.06 5.48 7.15
C PRO A 63 16.03 5.41 8.30
N GLY A 64 15.97 4.28 9.01
CA GLY A 64 15.05 4.05 10.12
C GLY A 64 14.60 2.58 10.25
N SER A 65 13.72 2.34 11.21
CA SER A 65 13.08 1.04 11.41
C SER A 65 12.16 0.67 10.24
N PRO A 66 11.89 -0.63 10.02
CA PRO A 66 10.94 -1.07 8.99
C PRO A 66 9.56 -0.41 9.10
N ALA A 67 9.07 -0.20 10.33
CA ALA A 67 7.78 0.43 10.60
C ALA A 67 7.76 1.92 10.19
N GLU A 68 8.84 2.66 10.46
CA GLU A 68 8.95 4.05 10.03
C GLU A 68 9.05 4.15 8.50
N ILE A 69 9.84 3.26 7.88
CA ILE A 69 10.02 3.26 6.42
C ILE A 69 8.74 2.93 5.68
N VAL A 70 7.92 1.98 6.15
CA VAL A 70 6.64 1.66 5.47
C VAL A 70 5.66 2.83 5.53
N VAL A 71 5.63 3.59 6.62
CA VAL A 71 4.81 4.82 6.72
C VAL A 71 5.33 5.90 5.78
N ARG A 72 6.65 6.08 5.68
CA ARG A 72 7.25 7.03 4.73
C ARG A 72 6.93 6.66 3.29
N LYS A 73 7.04 5.37 2.91
CA LYS A 73 6.64 4.88 1.58
C LYS A 73 5.17 5.19 1.29
N ALA A 74 4.28 4.94 2.25
CA ALA A 74 2.85 5.23 2.08
C ALA A 74 2.58 6.73 1.87
N ARG A 75 3.23 7.62 2.64
CA ARG A 75 3.08 9.07 2.47
C ARG A 75 3.63 9.56 1.14
N LEU A 76 4.79 9.05 0.74
CA LEU A 76 5.43 9.38 -0.52
C LEU A 76 4.55 9.01 -1.73
N GLY A 77 3.73 7.96 -1.64
CA GLY A 77 2.76 7.62 -2.68
C GLY A 77 1.45 8.41 -2.65
N LEU A 78 1.26 9.33 -1.70
CA LEU A 78 0.14 10.28 -1.65
C LEU A 78 0.51 11.66 -2.19
N GLU A 79 1.80 11.94 -2.35
CA GLU A 79 2.34 13.13 -3.01
C GLU A 79 2.13 13.04 -4.53
#